data_AF-A0A7J4R1V6-F1
#
_entry.id   AF-A0A7J4R1V6-F1
#
_cell.length_a   1.000
_cell.length_b   1.000
_cell.length_c   1.000
_cell.angle_alpha   90.00
_cell.angle_beta   90.00
_cell.angle_gamma   90.00
#
_symmetry.space_group_name_H-M   'P 1'
#
loop_
_entity.id
_entity.type
_entity.pdbx_description
1 polymer ?
#
loop_
_entity_poly.entity_id
_entity_poly.type
_entity_poly.pdbx_seq_one_letter_code
_entity_poly.pdbx_strand_id
1 'polypeptide(L)'
;LPKDTIVCSISGYGATGPRRDEPGYDLALQARSGIMSITGEADGEPVKVGVAWIDIITGLYAGNAILAALLDKERTGTIRHIDVSLWDCAIASLANQAQNVLASGIDPSRMGSAHPNLVPYRAFEAKDGWFVVAVGSDAQWANFCSISGIPSQEEWATNAGRIEHREVIESKIQSWIQHLNRTELEEVLQGIPCAP
;
A
#
# COMPACT_ATOMS: atom_id res chain seq x y z
N LEU A 1 -21.96 20.20 -25.70
CA LEU A 1 -20.50 20.45 -25.62
C LEU A 1 -19.98 20.71 -27.04
N PRO A 2 -18.91 21.50 -27.22
CA PRO A 2 -18.29 21.68 -28.53
C PRO A 2 -17.91 20.34 -29.16
N LYS A 3 -17.94 20.26 -30.50
CA LYS A 3 -17.61 19.01 -31.24
C LYS A 3 -16.16 18.57 -31.05
N ASP A 4 -15.29 19.45 -30.54
CA ASP A 4 -13.85 19.23 -30.41
C ASP A 4 -13.36 18.97 -28.95
N THR A 5 -14.30 18.72 -28.03
CA THR A 5 -14.01 18.64 -26.60
C THR A 5 -13.87 17.19 -26.13
N ILE A 6 -12.74 16.87 -25.49
CA ILE A 6 -12.58 15.65 -24.70
C ILE A 6 -13.39 15.84 -23.40
N VAL A 7 -14.24 14.87 -23.11
CA VAL A 7 -15.08 14.87 -21.91
C VAL A 7 -14.56 13.79 -20.98
N CYS A 8 -14.37 14.11 -19.71
CA CYS A 8 -14.07 13.14 -18.68
C CYS A 8 -15.19 13.17 -17.64
N SER A 9 -15.95 12.07 -17.57
CA SER A 9 -16.97 11.85 -16.56
C SER A 9 -16.36 11.09 -15.40
N ILE A 10 -16.59 11.57 -14.18
CA ILE A 10 -16.18 10.91 -12.94
C ILE A 10 -17.43 10.64 -12.11
N SER A 11 -17.63 9.40 -11.68
CA SER A 11 -18.75 9.01 -10.82
C SER A 11 -18.34 7.91 -9.84
N GLY A 12 -19.21 7.58 -8.87
CA GLY A 12 -18.93 6.55 -7.88
C GLY A 12 -18.68 5.17 -8.49
N TYR A 13 -19.52 4.75 -9.43
CA TYR A 13 -19.54 3.41 -10.01
C TYR A 13 -19.40 3.35 -11.54
N GLY A 14 -19.11 4.49 -12.19
CA GLY A 14 -19.02 4.59 -13.65
C GLY A 14 -20.38 4.78 -14.31
N ALA A 15 -20.39 4.90 -15.64
CA ALA A 15 -21.61 5.08 -16.43
C ALA A 15 -22.33 3.75 -16.79
N THR A 16 -21.74 2.62 -16.43
CA THR A 16 -22.21 1.27 -16.81
C THR A 16 -22.33 0.34 -15.60
N GLY A 17 -22.93 -0.84 -15.81
CA GLY A 17 -23.12 -1.83 -14.75
C GLY A 17 -24.34 -1.56 -13.85
N PRO A 18 -24.68 -2.50 -12.95
CA PRO A 18 -25.92 -2.46 -12.18
C PRO A 18 -25.96 -1.35 -11.11
N ARG A 19 -24.82 -0.71 -10.80
CA ARG A 19 -24.66 0.23 -9.69
C ARG A 19 -24.40 1.68 -10.14
N ARG A 20 -24.47 1.94 -11.45
CA ARG A 20 -24.19 3.25 -12.07
C ARG A 20 -24.98 4.42 -11.49
N ASP A 21 -26.20 4.16 -11.01
CA ASP A 21 -27.11 5.19 -10.49
C ASP A 21 -27.06 5.29 -8.95
N GLU A 22 -26.18 4.53 -8.29
CA GLU A 22 -25.98 4.59 -6.84
C GLU A 22 -25.05 5.73 -6.43
N PRO A 23 -25.28 6.37 -5.27
CA PRO A 23 -24.35 7.33 -4.72
C PRO A 23 -23.04 6.65 -4.31
N GLY A 24 -21.90 7.27 -4.61
CA GLY A 24 -20.58 6.79 -4.22
C GLY A 24 -19.73 7.93 -3.68
N TYR A 25 -19.48 7.91 -2.38
CA TYR A 25 -18.49 8.76 -1.72
C TYR A 25 -17.29 7.92 -1.31
N ASP A 26 -16.12 8.56 -1.24
CA ASP A 26 -14.84 7.95 -0.86
C ASP A 26 -14.97 6.99 0.32
N LEU A 27 -15.50 7.42 1.47
CA LEU A 27 -15.62 6.55 2.66
C LEU A 27 -16.44 5.28 2.41
N ALA A 28 -17.57 5.39 1.73
CA ALA A 28 -18.42 4.24 1.42
C ALA A 28 -17.72 3.27 0.46
N LEU A 29 -16.92 3.81 -0.46
CA LEU A 29 -16.15 3.01 -1.41
C LEU A 29 -14.89 2.43 -0.79
N GLN A 30 -14.28 3.07 0.20
CA GLN A 30 -13.22 2.46 1.02
C GLN A 30 -13.75 1.25 1.80
N ALA A 31 -14.94 1.37 2.39
CA ALA A 31 -15.57 0.24 3.07
C ALA A 31 -15.84 -0.91 2.09
N ARG A 32 -16.34 -0.57 0.90
CA ARG A 32 -16.72 -1.57 -0.10
C ARG A 32 -15.55 -2.22 -0.81
N SER A 33 -14.47 -1.50 -1.06
CA SER A 33 -13.31 -2.03 -1.81
C SER A 33 -12.52 -3.06 -0.99
N GLY A 34 -12.73 -3.12 0.32
CA GLY A 34 -11.95 -3.96 1.22
C GLY A 34 -10.70 -3.27 1.76
N ILE A 35 -10.37 -2.04 1.33
CA ILE A 35 -9.20 -1.34 1.89
C ILE A 35 -9.33 -1.15 3.41
N MET A 36 -10.53 -0.89 3.92
CA MET A 36 -10.77 -0.79 5.37
C MET A 36 -10.61 -2.13 6.10
N SER A 37 -10.86 -3.28 5.44
CA SER A 37 -10.72 -4.59 6.09
C SER A 37 -9.26 -4.99 6.29
N ILE A 38 -8.32 -4.31 5.63
CA ILE A 38 -6.87 -4.52 5.74
C ILE A 38 -6.10 -3.33 6.32
N THR A 39 -6.79 -2.24 6.68
CA THR A 39 -6.18 -1.05 7.28
C THR A 39 -6.52 -0.97 8.77
N GLY A 40 -5.49 -0.88 9.62
CA GLY A 40 -5.61 -0.80 11.08
C GLY A 40 -4.85 -1.91 11.80
N GLU A 41 -4.94 -1.90 13.13
CA GLU A 41 -4.36 -2.94 13.98
C GLU A 41 -5.03 -4.30 13.76
N ALA A 42 -4.27 -5.39 13.95
CA ALA A 42 -4.73 -6.75 13.67
C ALA A 42 -6.03 -7.10 14.41
N ASP A 43 -6.11 -6.75 15.69
CA ASP A 43 -7.28 -6.95 16.55
C ASP A 43 -8.17 -5.70 16.67
N GLY A 44 -7.89 -4.67 15.87
CA GLY A 44 -8.62 -3.39 15.89
C GLY A 44 -9.86 -3.37 14.99
N GLU A 45 -10.68 -2.34 15.16
CA GLU A 45 -11.78 -2.03 14.23
C GLU A 45 -11.23 -1.62 12.85
N PRO A 46 -11.97 -1.86 11.75
CA PRO A 46 -11.62 -1.33 10.43
C PRO A 46 -11.49 0.19 10.47
N VAL A 47 -10.37 0.73 9.97
CA VAL A 47 -10.18 2.19 9.87
C VAL A 47 -10.07 2.63 8.41
N LYS A 48 -10.55 3.84 8.13
CA LYS A 48 -10.38 4.47 6.81
C LYS A 48 -8.94 4.97 6.65
N VAL A 49 -8.50 5.10 5.40
CA VAL A 49 -7.32 5.91 5.09
C VAL A 49 -7.57 7.35 5.55
N GLY A 50 -6.55 7.98 6.14
CA GLY A 50 -6.68 9.29 6.81
C GLY A 50 -7.19 10.41 5.89
N VAL A 51 -6.97 10.28 4.59
CA VAL A 51 -7.40 11.22 3.53
C VAL A 51 -8.45 10.60 2.61
N ALA A 52 -9.04 11.42 1.73
CA ALA A 52 -9.94 10.97 0.66
C ALA A 52 -9.13 10.25 -0.44
N TRP A 53 -8.62 9.07 -0.09
CA TRP A 53 -7.64 8.33 -0.87
C TRP A 53 -8.17 7.96 -2.25
N ILE A 54 -9.41 7.47 -2.34
CA ILE A 54 -10.05 7.08 -3.60
C ILE A 54 -10.27 8.31 -4.48
N ASP A 55 -10.75 9.42 -3.92
CA ASP A 55 -10.93 10.65 -4.68
C ASP A 55 -9.61 11.14 -5.32
N ILE A 56 -8.52 11.11 -4.56
CA ILE A 56 -7.19 11.55 -5.02
C ILE A 56 -6.69 10.65 -6.16
N ILE A 57 -6.68 9.33 -5.97
CA ILE A 57 -6.22 8.41 -7.02
C ILE A 57 -7.11 8.49 -8.26
N THR A 58 -8.43 8.65 -8.11
CA THR A 58 -9.35 8.80 -9.23
C THR A 58 -9.05 10.07 -10.03
N GLY A 59 -8.70 11.17 -9.36
CA GLY A 59 -8.21 12.38 -10.02
C GLY A 59 -6.95 12.15 -10.85
N LEU A 60 -5.99 11.37 -10.32
CA LEU A 60 -4.77 11.00 -11.05
C LEU A 60 -5.06 10.09 -12.26
N TYR A 61 -5.94 9.10 -12.11
CA TYR A 61 -6.40 8.25 -13.21
C TYR A 61 -7.10 9.07 -14.31
N ALA A 62 -7.99 9.99 -13.93
CA ALA A 62 -8.68 10.88 -14.85
C ALA A 62 -7.70 11.80 -15.58
N GLY A 63 -6.72 12.39 -14.88
CA GLY A 63 -5.66 13.19 -15.48
C GLY A 63 -4.87 12.41 -16.54
N ASN A 64 -4.42 11.19 -16.20
CA ASN A 64 -3.70 10.32 -17.12
C ASN A 64 -4.55 9.93 -18.35
N ALA A 65 -5.83 9.62 -18.15
CA ALA A 65 -6.75 9.29 -19.24
C ALA A 65 -6.97 10.49 -20.17
N ILE A 66 -7.10 11.71 -19.63
CA ILE A 66 -7.22 12.94 -20.43
C ILE A 66 -5.95 13.19 -21.24
N LEU A 67 -4.76 13.03 -20.64
CA LEU A 67 -3.49 13.18 -21.35
C LEU A 67 -3.36 12.15 -22.49
N ALA A 68 -3.74 10.89 -22.23
CA ALA A 68 -3.77 9.86 -23.27
C ALA A 68 -4.75 10.18 -24.40
N ALA A 69 -5.95 10.69 -24.07
CA ALA A 69 -6.93 11.09 -25.08
C ALA A 69 -6.50 12.32 -25.90
N LEU A 70 -5.79 13.27 -25.29
CA LEU A 70 -5.20 14.41 -26.00
C LEU A 70 -4.14 13.95 -27.00
N LEU A 71 -3.27 13.02 -26.60
CA LEU A 71 -2.27 12.44 -27.48
C LEU A 71 -2.90 11.62 -28.62
N ASP A 72 -3.96 10.86 -28.34
CA ASP A 72 -4.71 10.12 -29.36
C ASP A 72 -5.38 11.07 -30.36
N LYS A 73 -5.97 12.17 -29.86
CA LYS A 73 -6.56 13.23 -30.68
C LYS A 73 -5.53 13.89 -31.59
N GLU A 74 -4.34 14.21 -31.07
CA GLU A 74 -3.26 14.81 -31.87
C GLU A 74 -2.85 13.89 -33.03
N ARG A 75 -2.78 12.58 -32.79
CA ARG A 75 -2.32 11.59 -33.79
C ARG A 75 -3.38 11.20 -34.80
N THR A 76 -4.64 11.13 -34.37
CA THR A 76 -5.72 10.51 -35.17
C THR A 76 -6.83 11.48 -35.55
N GLY A 77 -6.88 12.66 -34.91
CA GLY A 77 -8.03 13.57 -34.98
C GLY A 77 -9.27 13.09 -34.21
N THR A 78 -9.20 11.93 -33.54
CA THR A 78 -10.35 11.32 -32.86
C THR A 78 -10.51 11.89 -31.45
N ILE A 79 -11.74 12.18 -31.07
CA ILE A 79 -12.07 12.65 -29.72
C ILE A 79 -12.65 11.49 -28.92
N ARG A 80 -12.27 11.41 -27.64
CA ARG A 80 -12.74 10.39 -26.71
C ARG A 80 -13.60 11.01 -25.62
N HIS A 81 -14.65 10.27 -25.24
CA HIS A 81 -15.33 10.45 -23.96
C HIS A 81 -14.76 9.41 -23.00
N ILE A 82 -14.23 9.90 -21.87
CA ILE A 82 -13.62 9.09 -20.82
C ILE A 82 -14.66 8.92 -19.71
N ASP A 83 -14.81 7.69 -19.23
CA ASP A 83 -15.58 7.33 -18.05
C ASP A 83 -14.60 6.75 -17.01
N VAL A 84 -14.52 7.39 -15.85
CA VAL A 84 -13.67 6.95 -14.73
C VAL A 84 -14.56 6.80 -13.50
N SER A 85 -14.42 5.67 -12.80
CA SER A 85 -15.15 5.46 -11.56
C SER A 85 -14.23 5.42 -10.34
N LEU A 86 -14.73 5.94 -9.22
CA LEU A 86 -14.08 5.78 -7.92
C LEU A 86 -13.93 4.29 -7.57
N TRP A 87 -14.93 3.48 -7.90
CA TRP A 87 -14.92 2.04 -7.69
C TRP A 87 -13.77 1.33 -8.41
N ASP A 88 -13.58 1.58 -9.71
CA ASP A 88 -12.52 0.93 -10.49
C ASP A 88 -11.14 1.35 -9.99
N CYS A 89 -10.97 2.64 -9.67
CA CYS A 89 -9.72 3.15 -9.10
C CYS A 89 -9.42 2.53 -7.73
N ALA A 90 -10.43 2.35 -6.87
CA ALA A 90 -10.27 1.74 -5.56
C ALA A 90 -9.83 0.27 -5.68
N ILE A 91 -10.47 -0.51 -6.57
CA ILE A 91 -10.11 -1.91 -6.80
C ILE A 91 -8.71 -2.04 -7.41
N ALA A 92 -8.39 -1.22 -8.43
CA ALA A 92 -7.07 -1.23 -9.06
C ALA A 92 -5.95 -0.93 -8.05
N SER A 93 -6.25 -0.13 -7.02
CA SER A 93 -5.26 0.31 -6.03
C SER A 93 -5.05 -0.67 -4.86
N LEU A 94 -5.77 -1.78 -4.82
CA LEU A 94 -5.49 -2.88 -3.87
C LEU A 94 -4.20 -3.64 -4.22
N ALA A 95 -3.74 -3.55 -5.48
CA ALA A 95 -2.46 -4.05 -5.96
C ALA A 95 -2.11 -5.46 -5.43
N ASN A 96 -1.07 -5.55 -4.57
CA ASN A 96 -0.58 -6.81 -4.03
C ASN A 96 -1.62 -7.57 -3.20
N GLN A 97 -2.56 -6.87 -2.55
CA GLN A 97 -3.58 -7.53 -1.73
C GLN A 97 -4.63 -8.20 -2.61
N ALA A 98 -5.06 -7.56 -3.69
CA ALA A 98 -5.90 -8.21 -4.70
C ALA A 98 -5.19 -9.39 -5.34
N GLN A 99 -3.90 -9.24 -5.67
CA GLN A 99 -3.09 -10.34 -6.21
C GLN A 99 -2.97 -11.52 -5.24
N ASN A 100 -2.77 -11.26 -3.94
CA ASN A 100 -2.71 -12.29 -2.90
C ASN A 100 -4.01 -13.10 -2.84
N VAL A 101 -5.17 -12.43 -2.86
CA VAL A 101 -6.49 -13.11 -2.90
C VAL A 101 -6.63 -13.95 -4.16
N LEU A 102 -6.31 -13.39 -5.33
CA LEU A 102 -6.43 -14.10 -6.61
C LEU A 102 -5.53 -15.34 -6.67
N ALA A 103 -4.35 -15.29 -6.06
CA ALA A 103 -3.39 -16.40 -6.06
C ALA A 103 -3.71 -17.48 -5.01
N SER A 104 -4.24 -17.08 -3.84
CA SER A 104 -4.40 -17.98 -2.69
C SER A 104 -5.85 -18.38 -2.39
N GLY A 105 -6.83 -17.58 -2.83
CA GLY A 105 -8.23 -17.71 -2.42
C GLY A 105 -8.50 -17.29 -0.96
N ILE A 106 -7.52 -16.69 -0.28
CA ILE A 106 -7.61 -16.30 1.12
C ILE A 106 -7.70 -14.77 1.22
N ASP A 107 -8.71 -14.29 1.94
CA ASP A 107 -8.88 -12.86 2.19
C ASP A 107 -7.79 -12.33 3.14
N PRO A 108 -7.16 -11.19 2.83
CA PRO A 108 -6.18 -10.56 3.71
C PRO A 108 -6.85 -9.99 4.96
N SER A 109 -6.11 -9.95 6.06
CA SER A 109 -6.50 -9.34 7.32
C SER A 109 -5.66 -8.09 7.62
N ARG A 110 -6.10 -7.31 8.60
CA ARG A 110 -5.31 -6.22 9.19
C ARG A 110 -4.05 -6.78 9.83
N MET A 111 -2.92 -6.08 9.67
CA MET A 111 -1.62 -6.47 10.22
C MET A 111 -0.91 -5.30 10.92
N GLY A 112 -1.62 -4.22 11.25
CA GLY A 112 -1.01 -2.97 11.67
C GLY A 112 -0.11 -2.41 10.56
N SER A 113 1.11 -2.02 10.90
CA SER A 113 2.11 -1.53 9.94
C SER A 113 2.88 -2.63 9.20
N ALA A 114 2.61 -3.90 9.48
CA ALA A 114 3.41 -4.99 8.93
C ALA A 114 3.03 -5.35 7.49
N HIS A 115 4.03 -5.67 6.68
CA HIS A 115 3.82 -6.13 5.31
C HIS A 115 3.53 -7.65 5.30
N PRO A 116 2.56 -8.15 4.50
CA PRO A 116 2.23 -9.58 4.47
C PRO A 116 3.36 -10.44 3.92
N ASN A 117 4.15 -9.90 2.98
CA ASN A 117 5.12 -10.67 2.20
C ASN A 117 6.59 -10.36 2.53
N LEU A 118 6.89 -9.53 3.53
CA LEU A 118 8.27 -9.12 3.85
C LEU A 118 8.48 -9.05 5.37
N VAL A 119 9.62 -9.56 5.84
CA VAL A 119 10.02 -9.51 7.25
C VAL A 119 11.52 -9.23 7.39
N PRO A 120 11.95 -8.28 8.24
CA PRO A 120 11.13 -7.26 8.88
C PRO A 120 10.72 -6.14 7.91
N TYR A 121 9.44 -5.79 7.89
CA TYR A 121 8.92 -4.67 7.11
C TYR A 121 7.71 -4.09 7.85
N ARG A 122 7.98 -3.23 8.85
CA ARG A 122 6.96 -2.63 9.73
C ARG A 122 7.51 -1.45 10.54
N ALA A 123 6.62 -0.78 11.27
CA ALA A 123 6.99 0.14 12.34
C ALA A 123 7.29 -0.60 13.66
N PHE A 124 8.29 -0.11 14.37
CA PHE A 124 8.75 -0.53 15.69
C PHE A 124 8.79 0.69 16.63
N GLU A 125 8.66 0.45 17.93
CA GLU A 125 8.71 1.53 18.92
C GLU A 125 10.17 1.78 19.33
N ALA A 126 10.72 2.91 18.90
CA ALA A 126 12.01 3.44 19.34
C ALA A 126 11.84 4.25 20.64
N LYS A 127 12.96 4.68 21.23
CA LYS A 127 12.98 5.37 22.53
C LYS A 127 12.16 6.67 22.57
N ASP A 128 12.07 7.38 21.44
CA ASP A 128 11.41 8.69 21.31
C ASP A 128 10.26 8.71 20.29
N GLY A 129 9.75 7.54 19.87
CA GLY A 129 8.62 7.44 18.96
C GLY A 129 8.64 6.19 18.07
N TRP A 130 7.79 6.16 17.06
CA TRP A 130 7.77 5.07 16.08
C TRP A 130 8.90 5.20 15.07
N PHE A 131 9.40 4.07 14.58
CA PHE A 131 10.44 4.01 13.56
C PHE A 131 10.19 2.82 12.63
N VAL A 132 10.17 3.07 11.33
CA VAL A 132 9.98 2.06 10.28
C VAL A 132 11.32 1.42 9.92
N VAL A 133 11.34 0.09 9.85
CA VAL A 133 12.43 -0.69 9.23
C VAL A 133 11.83 -1.51 8.09
N ALA A 134 12.39 -1.36 6.89
CA ALA A 134 11.92 -1.99 5.66
C ALA A 134 13.04 -2.81 4.99
N VAL A 135 13.25 -4.03 5.48
CA VAL A 135 14.16 -5.00 4.87
C VAL A 135 13.42 -5.74 3.75
N GLY A 136 13.82 -5.44 2.52
CA GLY A 136 13.21 -5.98 1.30
C GLY A 136 13.98 -7.11 0.63
N SER A 137 15.18 -7.45 1.12
CA SER A 137 16.02 -8.52 0.53
C SER A 137 16.87 -9.25 1.56
N ASP A 138 17.35 -10.44 1.20
CA ASP A 138 18.21 -11.26 2.05
C ASP A 138 19.58 -10.59 2.30
N ALA A 139 20.09 -9.82 1.34
CA ALA A 139 21.31 -9.02 1.52
C ALA A 139 21.10 -7.90 2.56
N GLN A 140 19.95 -7.22 2.52
CA GLN A 140 19.59 -6.22 3.54
C GLN A 140 19.39 -6.87 4.91
N TRP A 141 18.83 -8.08 4.98
CA TRP A 141 18.71 -8.82 6.23
C TRP A 141 20.07 -9.14 6.85
N ALA A 142 21.01 -9.67 6.06
CA ALA A 142 22.37 -9.93 6.52
C ALA A 142 23.07 -8.66 7.03
N ASN A 143 22.92 -7.54 6.32
CA ASN A 143 23.43 -6.24 6.75
C ASN A 143 22.78 -5.76 8.05
N PHE A 144 21.45 -5.87 8.17
CA PHE A 144 20.71 -5.51 9.38
C PHE A 144 21.19 -6.31 10.60
N CYS A 145 21.39 -7.63 10.46
CA CYS A 145 21.94 -8.49 11.52
C CYS A 145 23.36 -8.06 11.91
N SER A 146 24.20 -7.69 10.93
CA SER A 146 25.55 -7.18 11.18
C SER A 146 25.54 -5.87 11.98
N ILE A 147 24.61 -4.96 11.70
CA ILE A 147 24.50 -3.66 12.38
C ILE A 147 23.91 -3.82 13.78
N SER A 148 22.81 -4.56 13.90
CA SER A 148 22.07 -4.71 15.16
C SER A 148 22.73 -5.67 16.15
N GLY A 149 23.64 -6.54 15.68
CA GLY A 149 24.22 -7.62 16.46
C GLY A 149 23.24 -8.77 16.73
N ILE A 150 22.04 -8.75 16.13
CA ILE A 150 21.07 -9.84 16.22
C ILE A 150 21.63 -11.02 15.41
N PRO A 151 21.88 -12.19 16.01
CA PRO A 151 22.43 -13.33 15.29
C PRO A 151 21.38 -13.88 14.33
N SER A 152 21.68 -13.89 13.03
CA SER A 152 20.83 -14.57 12.05
C SER A 152 20.95 -16.09 12.20
N GLN A 153 19.81 -16.77 12.16
CA GLN A 153 19.75 -18.24 12.08
C GLN A 153 19.75 -18.69 10.61
N GLU A 154 20.03 -19.97 10.36
CA GLU A 154 20.05 -20.55 9.01
C GLU A 154 18.65 -20.46 8.36
N GLU A 155 17.62 -20.75 9.15
CA GLU A 155 16.21 -20.61 8.77
C GLU A 155 15.78 -19.17 8.46
N TRP A 156 16.57 -18.15 8.81
CA TRP A 156 16.26 -16.73 8.51
C TRP A 156 17.00 -16.19 7.29
N ALA A 157 17.82 -17.03 6.63
CA ALA A 157 18.63 -16.62 5.49
C ALA A 157 17.78 -16.11 4.32
N THR A 158 16.56 -16.64 4.15
CA THR A 158 15.62 -16.23 3.09
C THR A 158 14.39 -15.53 3.65
N ASN A 159 13.78 -14.65 2.86
CA ASN A 159 12.55 -13.97 3.25
C ASN A 159 11.41 -14.95 3.59
N ALA A 160 11.31 -16.08 2.88
CA ALA A 160 10.31 -17.10 3.18
C ALA A 160 10.46 -17.64 4.60
N GLY A 161 11.69 -18.01 5.00
CA GLY A 161 11.97 -18.45 6.36
C GLY A 161 11.76 -17.35 7.40
N ARG A 162 12.03 -16.08 7.06
CA ARG A 162 11.70 -14.94 7.94
C ARG A 162 10.20 -14.72 8.12
N ILE A 163 9.38 -14.99 7.10
CA ILE A 163 7.92 -14.94 7.22
C ILE A 163 7.43 -16.01 8.20
N GLU A 164 7.95 -17.24 8.11
CA GLU A 164 7.60 -18.34 9.02
C GLU A 164 7.96 -18.03 10.50
N HIS A 165 9.02 -17.23 10.71
CA HIS A 165 9.54 -16.88 12.04
C HIS A 165 9.29 -15.42 12.44
N ARG A 166 8.28 -14.77 11.83
CA ARG A 166 8.00 -13.34 11.97
C ARG A 166 7.99 -12.85 13.42
N GLU A 167 7.20 -13.49 14.27
CA GLU A 167 7.01 -13.04 15.65
C GLU A 167 8.33 -12.99 16.44
N VAL A 168 9.17 -14.01 16.28
CA VAL A 168 10.47 -14.10 16.96
C VAL A 168 11.44 -13.05 16.43
N ILE A 169 11.48 -12.85 15.12
CA ILE A 169 12.35 -11.85 14.48
C ILE A 169 11.95 -10.44 14.90
N GLU A 170 10.66 -10.11 14.77
CA GLU A 170 10.15 -8.78 15.11
C GLU A 170 10.31 -8.48 16.60
N SER A 171 10.13 -9.46 17.48
CA SER A 171 10.38 -9.30 18.93
C SER A 171 11.86 -8.99 19.26
N LYS A 172 12.80 -9.66 18.57
CA LYS A 172 14.24 -9.37 18.71
C LYS A 172 14.58 -7.97 18.22
N ILE A 173 14.00 -7.56 17.09
CA ILE A 173 14.20 -6.22 16.53
C ILE A 173 13.62 -5.15 17.46
N GLN A 174 12.41 -5.36 17.96
CA GLN A 174 11.78 -4.45 18.91
C GLN A 174 12.63 -4.28 20.18
N SER A 175 13.18 -5.38 20.70
CA SER A 175 14.06 -5.36 21.87
C SER A 175 15.34 -4.55 21.65
N TRP A 176 15.84 -4.49 20.41
CA TRP A 176 17.01 -3.70 20.03
C TRP A 176 16.64 -2.23 19.78
N ILE A 177 15.58 -1.96 19.00
CA ILE A 177 15.15 -0.62 18.58
C ILE A 177 14.73 0.26 19.76
N GLN A 178 14.05 -0.29 20.76
CA GLN A 178 13.52 0.48 21.90
C GLN A 178 14.58 1.24 22.73
N HIS A 179 15.87 0.92 22.55
CA HIS A 179 16.97 1.54 23.27
C HIS A 179 17.61 2.72 22.53
N LEU A 180 17.27 2.92 21.26
CA LEU A 180 17.82 3.95 20.39
C LEU A 180 16.74 5.00 20.08
N ASN A 181 17.14 6.26 19.96
CA ASN A 181 16.29 7.30 19.40
C ASN A 181 16.24 7.19 17.87
N ARG A 182 15.22 7.78 17.24
CA ARG A 182 15.02 7.71 15.78
C ARG A 182 16.19 8.26 14.98
N THR A 183 16.82 9.36 15.41
CA THR A 183 18.01 9.90 14.75
C THR A 183 19.21 8.94 14.82
N GLU A 184 19.43 8.28 15.97
CA GLU A 184 20.50 7.28 16.12
C GLU A 184 20.22 6.07 15.21
N LEU A 185 18.96 5.66 15.07
CA LEU A 185 18.56 4.58 14.16
C LEU A 185 18.84 4.92 12.70
N GLU A 186 18.50 6.14 12.24
CA GLU A 186 18.83 6.60 10.88
C GLU A 186 20.34 6.62 10.64
N GLU A 187 21.13 7.00 11.65
CA GLU A 187 22.60 7.02 11.56
C GLU A 187 23.19 5.61 11.47
N VAL A 188 22.73 4.65 12.26
CA VAL A 188 23.33 3.30 12.30
C VAL A 188 22.82 2.37 11.21
N LEU A 189 21.56 2.51 10.76
CA LEU A 189 20.94 1.62 9.76
C LEU A 189 21.31 1.98 8.31
N GLN A 190 22.58 2.32 8.07
CA GLN A 190 23.06 2.66 6.73
C GLN A 190 22.86 1.49 5.75
N GLY A 191 22.27 1.78 4.59
CA GLY A 191 21.96 0.78 3.57
C GLY A 191 20.69 -0.04 3.84
N ILE A 192 19.96 0.26 4.92
CA ILE A 192 18.64 -0.30 5.20
C ILE A 192 17.59 0.81 5.01
N PRO A 193 16.58 0.63 4.14
CA PRO A 193 15.45 1.55 4.08
C PRO A 193 14.76 1.65 5.44
N CYS A 194 14.80 2.83 6.03
CA CYS A 194 14.23 3.11 7.34
C CYS A 194 13.88 4.60 7.49
N ALA A 195 12.98 4.93 8.41
CA ALA A 195 12.52 6.31 8.64
C ALA A 195 11.77 6.44 9.98
N PRO A 196 11.75 7.62 10.62
CA PRO A 196 10.90 7.94 11.77
C PRO A 196 9.40 7.96 11.46
#